data_AF-A0A4U7AYS5-F1
#
_entry.id   AF-A0A4U7AYS5-F1
#
_cell.length_a   1.000
_cell.length_b   1.000
_cell.length_c   1.000
_cell.angle_alpha   90.00
_cell.angle_beta   90.00
_cell.angle_gamma   90.00
#
_symmetry.space_group_name_H-M   'P 1'
#
loop_
_entity.id
_entity.type
_entity.pdbx_description
1 polymer ?
#
loop_
_entity_poly.entity_id
_entity_poly.type
_entity_poly.pdbx_seq_one_letter_code
_entity_poly.pdbx_strand_id
1 'polypeptide(L)'
;MELGRPFLEGRVSADRGLEETLRPYKRKRSSSACSSSDNNDNTPPEQFYLAMPATSKHIEFGMAPSCKEYYRHKDTSPWKPWTPGQEEATRVAMDEVQQHALVVRREKDTEGLTGIKLHSIEVQSPLIKEVLDKTFVGYRGLSTKLTPLKFKAPFDEFVHRWDQLNEAASQDTDEVVKQHIALLRGVLDPEVLPLVERTRNLISNGLIAYDDLWALYEPGTFAYSREHNMDRAFLVGQTSFVGAEELRCFVIHALHVDSDGQVCGTVTSRSRIRAFKGTVAILDQSIVPLHWKPDAADIRSRLISRGKEWQSFNGAHHMSYTGIYLRPVKPKLSVKEYVMH
;
A
#
# COMPACT_ATOMS: atom_id res chain seq x y z
N MET A 1 4.11 -40.34 51.91
CA MET A 1 3.12 -41.11 51.13
C MET A 1 2.63 -40.17 50.02
N GLU A 2 3.37 -39.90 48.95
CA GLU A 2 4.28 -40.76 48.15
C GLU A 2 3.64 -42.01 47.55
N LEU A 3 4.11 -42.32 46.33
CA LEU A 3 3.79 -43.45 45.44
C LEU A 3 2.42 -43.35 44.73
N GLY A 4 2.32 -43.53 43.40
CA GLY A 4 3.38 -43.73 42.41
C GLY A 4 2.86 -43.78 40.96
N ARG A 5 3.76 -43.55 39.99
CA ARG A 5 3.53 -43.80 38.55
C ARG A 5 4.02 -45.21 38.17
N PRO A 6 3.50 -45.77 37.06
CA PRO A 6 4.25 -46.50 36.04
C PRO A 6 4.32 -45.65 34.74
N PHE A 7 5.37 -45.54 33.90
CA PHE A 7 6.63 -46.28 33.67
C PHE A 7 6.40 -47.76 33.26
N LEU A 8 6.96 -48.33 32.18
CA LEU A 8 7.82 -47.91 31.04
C LEU A 8 7.37 -48.77 29.83
N GLU A 9 7.74 -48.61 28.55
CA GLU A 9 9.03 -48.86 27.87
C GLU A 9 8.73 -48.77 26.35
N GLY A 10 9.61 -48.46 25.39
CA GLY A 10 11.04 -48.16 25.43
C GLY A 10 11.79 -48.94 24.35
N ARG A 11 12.42 -48.26 23.37
CA ARG A 11 13.70 -48.70 22.78
C ARG A 11 14.43 -47.60 22.01
N VAL A 12 15.61 -47.29 22.52
CA VAL A 12 16.68 -46.52 21.87
C VAL A 12 17.70 -47.52 21.32
N SER A 13 18.43 -47.16 20.27
CA SER A 13 19.81 -47.60 20.11
C SER A 13 20.67 -46.48 19.54
N ALA A 14 21.82 -46.26 20.17
CA ALA A 14 22.93 -45.44 19.65
C ALA A 14 23.72 -46.26 18.57
N ASP A 15 24.82 -45.81 17.94
CA ASP A 15 26.01 -45.18 18.54
C ASP A 15 27.04 -44.69 17.47
N ARG A 16 27.96 -43.77 17.84
CA ARG A 16 29.20 -43.29 17.12
C ARG A 16 28.97 -42.51 15.80
N GLY A 17 29.78 -41.55 15.30
CA GLY A 17 31.07 -40.90 15.62
C GLY A 17 31.51 -40.11 14.34
N LEU A 18 32.48 -39.17 14.27
CA LEU A 18 33.45 -38.55 15.19
C LEU A 18 33.93 -37.19 14.60
N GLU A 19 34.54 -36.34 15.43
CA GLU A 19 35.55 -35.30 15.15
C GLU A 19 35.42 -34.27 14.00
N GLU A 20 35.09 -33.04 14.41
CA GLU A 20 35.80 -31.78 14.11
C GLU A 20 37.13 -31.85 13.30
N THR A 21 37.18 -31.17 12.13
CA THR A 21 38.45 -30.66 11.56
C THR A 21 38.30 -29.30 10.86
N LEU A 22 38.79 -28.24 11.50
CA LEU A 22 39.08 -26.95 10.87
C LEU A 22 40.20 -27.11 9.82
N ARG A 23 40.02 -26.57 8.61
CA ARG A 23 41.07 -26.58 7.56
C ARG A 23 41.88 -25.28 7.57
N PRO A 24 43.18 -25.29 7.92
CA PRO A 24 44.04 -24.13 7.82
C PRO A 24 44.61 -23.95 6.40
N TYR A 25 44.53 -22.73 5.85
CA TYR A 25 45.16 -22.40 4.58
C TYR A 25 46.68 -22.16 4.78
N LYS A 26 47.52 -23.00 4.17
CA LYS A 26 48.98 -22.98 4.37
C LYS A 26 49.67 -21.88 3.57
N ARG A 27 50.52 -21.08 4.26
CA ARG A 27 51.64 -20.36 3.63
C ARG A 27 52.59 -21.33 2.93
N LYS A 28 53.13 -20.96 1.77
CA LYS A 28 54.42 -21.44 1.25
C LYS A 28 55.34 -20.25 0.97
N ARG A 29 56.64 -20.45 1.21
CA ARG A 29 57.76 -19.53 0.91
C ARG A 29 58.75 -20.26 -0.01
N SER A 30 59.79 -19.53 -0.44
CA SER A 30 60.90 -19.94 -1.33
C SER A 30 60.54 -19.99 -2.83
N SER A 31 61.40 -19.61 -3.77
CA SER A 31 62.87 -19.36 -3.68
C SER A 31 63.41 -18.28 -4.65
N SER A 32 64.62 -17.78 -4.33
CA SER A 32 65.69 -17.12 -5.13
C SER A 32 65.61 -17.11 -6.68
N ALA A 33 66.24 -16.17 -7.41
CA ALA A 33 67.60 -15.62 -7.20
C ALA A 33 67.88 -14.20 -7.78
N CYS A 34 69.11 -13.71 -7.53
CA CYS A 34 69.75 -12.45 -7.97
C CYS A 34 69.85 -12.33 -9.51
N SER A 35 70.20 -11.18 -10.14
CA SER A 35 70.76 -9.88 -9.70
C SER A 35 70.15 -8.72 -10.57
N SER A 36 70.62 -7.45 -10.68
CA SER A 36 71.87 -6.75 -10.31
C SER A 36 71.66 -5.22 -10.15
N SER A 37 72.75 -4.43 -10.18
CA SER A 37 72.88 -2.96 -10.27
C SER A 37 72.18 -2.32 -11.49
N ASP A 38 71.74 -1.06 -11.51
CA ASP A 38 72.51 0.18 -11.27
C ASP A 38 71.68 1.38 -10.77
N ASN A 39 72.36 2.43 -10.29
CA ASN A 39 71.77 3.69 -9.82
C ASN A 39 71.31 4.60 -10.96
N ASN A 40 70.24 5.37 -10.74
CA ASN A 40 70.33 6.83 -10.87
C ASN A 40 69.15 7.57 -10.23
N ASP A 41 69.46 8.70 -9.59
CA ASP A 41 68.48 9.70 -9.17
C ASP A 41 67.75 10.30 -10.38
N ASN A 42 66.46 10.62 -10.22
CA ASN A 42 65.80 11.64 -11.04
C ASN A 42 64.53 12.15 -10.35
N THR A 43 64.66 13.28 -9.67
CA THR A 43 63.54 14.09 -9.16
C THR A 43 63.14 15.13 -10.22
N PRO A 44 61.86 15.17 -10.63
CA PRO A 44 61.27 16.39 -11.19
C PRO A 44 59.88 16.68 -10.54
N PRO A 45 59.30 17.88 -10.67
CA PRO A 45 59.29 18.86 -9.59
C PRO A 45 57.91 19.04 -8.93
N GLU A 46 57.90 19.73 -7.78
CA GLU A 46 56.65 20.15 -7.10
C GLU A 46 55.78 21.01 -8.02
N GLN A 47 54.62 20.49 -8.43
CA GLN A 47 53.58 21.28 -9.06
C GLN A 47 52.68 21.91 -8.00
N PHE A 48 52.68 23.24 -7.94
CA PHE A 48 51.73 24.02 -7.15
C PHE A 48 50.30 23.80 -7.66
N TYR A 49 49.57 22.90 -7.01
CA TYR A 49 48.13 22.78 -7.20
C TYR A 49 47.41 23.95 -6.52
N LEU A 50 47.03 24.95 -7.32
CA LEU A 50 46.04 25.95 -6.94
C LEU A 50 44.72 25.24 -6.65
N ALA A 51 44.36 25.16 -5.37
CA ALA A 51 43.07 24.62 -4.93
C ALA A 51 41.94 25.55 -5.40
N MET A 52 41.23 25.15 -6.45
CA MET A 52 39.95 25.76 -6.79
C MET A 52 38.95 25.42 -5.67
N PRO A 53 38.24 26.39 -5.08
CA PRO A 53 37.24 26.11 -4.06
C PRO A 53 36.03 25.45 -4.70
N ALA A 54 35.95 24.12 -4.61
CA ALA A 54 34.73 23.39 -4.86
C ALA A 54 33.70 23.81 -3.80
N THR A 55 32.84 24.78 -4.12
CA THR A 55 31.68 25.12 -3.29
C THR A 55 30.62 24.05 -3.46
N SER A 56 30.90 22.85 -2.93
CA SER A 56 29.91 21.81 -2.71
C SER A 56 28.92 22.30 -1.66
N LYS A 57 27.89 23.03 -2.11
CA LYS A 57 26.74 23.37 -1.28
C LYS A 57 26.17 22.05 -0.77
N HIS A 58 26.29 21.81 0.53
CA HIS A 58 25.76 20.62 1.17
C HIS A 58 24.22 20.74 1.21
N ILE A 59 23.57 20.29 0.14
CA ILE A 59 22.11 20.30 0.04
C ILE A 59 21.57 19.19 0.95
N GLU A 60 20.67 19.56 1.86
CA GLU A 60 20.03 18.62 2.77
C GLU A 60 19.06 17.68 2.04
N PHE A 61 18.79 16.53 2.68
CA PHE A 61 17.97 15.46 2.13
C PHE A 61 16.60 15.98 1.68
N GLY A 62 16.26 15.77 0.41
CA GLY A 62 14.97 16.16 -0.17
C GLY A 62 14.71 17.67 -0.29
N MET A 63 15.72 18.53 -0.09
CA MET A 63 15.57 19.99 -0.13
C MET A 63 15.87 20.62 -1.51
N ALA A 64 16.43 19.90 -2.48
CA ALA A 64 16.54 20.44 -3.84
C ALA A 64 15.15 20.43 -4.52
N PRO A 65 14.66 21.57 -5.05
CA PRO A 65 13.41 21.66 -5.82
C PRO A 65 13.62 21.08 -7.23
N SER A 66 13.84 19.77 -7.31
CA SER A 66 14.10 19.04 -8.55
C SER A 66 13.68 17.58 -8.41
N CYS A 67 13.29 16.98 -9.54
CA CYS A 67 12.87 15.59 -9.64
C CYS A 67 13.98 14.76 -10.28
N LYS A 68 14.27 13.58 -9.71
CA LYS A 68 15.16 12.60 -10.36
C LYS A 68 14.33 11.50 -11.01
N GLU A 69 14.35 11.46 -12.34
CA GLU A 69 13.58 10.48 -13.11
C GLU A 69 14.39 9.19 -13.37
N TYR A 70 13.70 8.06 -13.35
CA TYR A 70 14.22 6.72 -13.68
C TYR A 70 13.31 6.02 -14.66
N TYR A 71 13.90 5.16 -15.50
CA TYR A 71 13.19 4.36 -16.50
C TYR A 71 13.61 2.89 -16.51
N ARG A 72 12.67 2.01 -16.84
CA ARG A 72 12.93 0.60 -17.20
C ARG A 72 12.05 0.16 -18.39
N HIS A 73 12.60 -0.69 -19.25
CA HIS A 73 11.89 -1.25 -20.42
C HIS A 73 11.04 -2.50 -20.07
N LYS A 74 11.39 -3.23 -19.01
CA LYS A 74 10.71 -4.44 -18.55
C LYS A 74 10.76 -4.51 -17.03
N ASP A 75 9.77 -5.16 -16.40
CA ASP A 75 9.70 -5.40 -14.97
C ASP A 75 11.01 -5.95 -14.36
N THR A 76 11.62 -6.92 -15.03
CA THR A 76 12.85 -7.61 -14.58
C THR A 76 14.13 -6.79 -14.79
N SER A 77 14.07 -5.65 -15.49
CA SER A 77 15.26 -4.82 -15.77
C SER A 77 15.59 -3.88 -14.61
N PRO A 78 16.88 -3.62 -14.35
CA PRO A 78 17.26 -2.62 -13.35
C PRO A 78 16.85 -1.21 -13.79
N TRP A 79 16.47 -0.38 -12.83
CA TRP A 79 16.17 1.03 -13.05
C TRP A 79 17.40 1.79 -13.54
N LYS A 80 17.27 2.49 -14.66
CA LYS A 80 18.29 3.40 -15.19
C LYS A 80 17.86 4.86 -14.95
N PRO A 81 18.79 5.81 -14.70
CA PRO A 81 18.46 7.23 -14.74
C PRO A 81 17.85 7.61 -16.10
N TRP A 82 16.84 8.47 -16.10
CA TRP A 82 16.21 8.97 -17.31
C TRP A 82 16.88 10.29 -17.73
N THR A 83 17.53 10.30 -18.88
CA THR A 83 18.15 11.49 -19.47
C THR A 83 17.69 11.64 -20.92
N PRO A 84 17.17 12.81 -21.35
CA PRO A 84 16.80 13.01 -22.75
C PRO A 84 18.05 12.90 -23.65
N GLY A 85 18.11 11.84 -24.46
CA GLY A 85 19.15 11.67 -25.48
C GLY A 85 20.45 10.97 -25.05
N GLN A 86 20.53 10.34 -23.87
CA GLN A 86 21.68 9.50 -23.49
C GLN A 86 21.23 8.13 -22.92
N GLU A 87 21.72 7.03 -23.51
CA GLU A 87 21.42 5.66 -23.05
C GLU A 87 22.46 5.08 -22.08
N GLU A 88 23.55 5.80 -21.83
CA GLU A 88 24.66 5.37 -20.96
C GLU A 88 24.40 5.70 -19.48
N ALA A 89 23.69 4.79 -18.83
CA ALA A 89 23.39 4.87 -17.40
C ALA A 89 24.64 4.61 -16.53
N THR A 90 25.37 5.66 -16.16
CA THR A 90 26.33 5.62 -15.06
C THR A 90 25.60 5.30 -13.75
N ARG A 91 26.27 4.58 -12.83
CA ARG A 91 25.77 4.40 -11.45
C ARG A 91 25.80 5.75 -10.73
N VAL A 92 24.66 6.44 -10.69
CA VAL A 92 24.52 7.67 -9.92
C VAL A 92 24.70 7.40 -8.43
N ALA A 93 25.51 8.21 -7.75
CA ALA A 93 25.77 8.07 -6.32
C ALA A 93 24.46 8.20 -5.52
N MET A 94 24.28 7.38 -4.49
CA MET A 94 23.07 7.42 -3.65
C MET A 94 22.84 8.81 -3.05
N ASP A 95 23.92 9.49 -2.66
CA ASP A 95 23.89 10.81 -2.04
C ASP A 95 23.30 11.87 -2.98
N GLU A 96 23.61 11.79 -4.28
CA GLU A 96 22.97 12.64 -5.30
C GLU A 96 21.50 12.30 -5.54
N VAL A 97 21.04 11.09 -5.21
CA VAL A 97 19.60 10.75 -5.31
C VAL A 97 18.83 11.34 -4.14
N GLN A 98 19.46 11.36 -2.96
CA GLN A 98 18.89 11.80 -1.69
C GLN A 98 18.67 13.32 -1.59
N GLN A 99 19.32 14.13 -2.42
CA GLN A 99 19.18 15.58 -2.43
C GLN A 99 17.86 16.07 -3.08
N HIS A 100 17.27 15.27 -3.98
CA HIS A 100 16.10 15.65 -4.77
C HIS A 100 14.80 15.52 -3.97
N ALA A 101 13.88 16.49 -4.11
CA ALA A 101 12.58 16.45 -3.45
C ALA A 101 11.75 15.19 -3.80
N LEU A 102 11.85 14.73 -5.05
CA LEU A 102 11.08 13.64 -5.62
C LEU A 102 11.94 12.68 -6.45
N VAL A 103 11.70 11.38 -6.29
CA VAL A 103 12.23 10.33 -7.18
C VAL A 103 11.08 9.73 -7.96
N VAL A 104 11.08 9.97 -9.27
CA VAL A 104 10.01 9.58 -10.20
C VAL A 104 10.47 8.35 -10.98
N ARG A 105 9.63 7.32 -11.08
CA ARG A 105 9.95 6.10 -11.82
C ARG A 105 8.91 5.81 -12.88
N ARG A 106 9.36 5.79 -14.13
CA ARG A 106 8.56 5.51 -15.33
C ARG A 106 8.90 4.14 -15.89
N GLU A 107 7.94 3.49 -16.51
CA GLU A 107 8.11 2.20 -17.15
C GLU A 107 7.62 2.28 -18.60
N LYS A 108 8.20 1.46 -19.48
CA LYS A 108 7.64 1.30 -20.82
C LYS A 108 6.20 0.83 -20.71
N ASP A 109 5.30 1.54 -21.37
CA ASP A 109 3.94 1.04 -21.51
C ASP A 109 3.86 -0.02 -22.61
N THR A 110 3.21 -1.13 -22.28
CA THR A 110 2.97 -2.27 -23.20
C THR A 110 1.57 -2.18 -23.81
N GLU A 111 0.67 -1.37 -23.23
CA GLU A 111 -0.76 -1.36 -23.56
C GLU A 111 -1.21 -0.01 -24.16
N GLY A 112 -0.66 1.11 -23.71
CA GLY A 112 -1.01 2.46 -24.17
C GLY A 112 -0.18 3.02 -25.33
N LEU A 113 -0.72 4.07 -25.95
CA LEU A 113 -0.18 4.75 -27.14
C LEU A 113 1.08 5.60 -26.87
N THR A 114 1.29 6.06 -25.64
CA THR A 114 2.40 6.95 -25.25
C THR A 114 3.72 6.21 -25.04
N GLY A 115 3.69 4.88 -24.95
CA GLY A 115 4.88 4.02 -24.81
C GLY A 115 5.64 4.15 -23.48
N ILE A 116 5.29 5.10 -22.63
CA ILE A 116 5.88 5.34 -21.30
C ILE A 116 4.74 5.72 -20.35
N LYS A 117 4.70 5.07 -19.18
CA LYS A 117 3.76 5.34 -18.09
C LYS A 117 4.47 5.58 -16.78
N LEU A 118 3.89 6.41 -15.90
CA LEU A 118 4.38 6.54 -14.53
C LEU A 118 4.09 5.26 -13.73
N HIS A 119 5.12 4.68 -13.09
CA HIS A 119 5.01 3.46 -12.27
C HIS A 119 4.93 3.80 -10.77
N SER A 120 5.83 4.66 -10.28
CA SER A 120 5.86 5.04 -8.86
C SER A 120 6.57 6.37 -8.60
N ILE A 121 6.18 7.04 -7.52
CA ILE A 121 6.84 8.24 -6.98
C ILE A 121 7.33 7.94 -5.57
N GLU A 122 8.55 8.34 -5.24
CA GLU A 122 9.04 8.41 -3.86
C GLU A 122 9.20 9.87 -3.43
N VAL A 123 8.50 10.25 -2.36
CA VAL A 123 8.56 11.58 -1.77
C VAL A 123 9.66 11.60 -0.72
N GLN A 124 10.70 12.38 -0.99
CA GLN A 124 11.84 12.54 -0.08
C GLN A 124 11.72 13.83 0.74
N SER A 125 11.26 14.91 0.10
CA SER A 125 11.16 16.25 0.70
C SER A 125 10.33 16.28 1.98
N PRO A 126 10.83 16.87 3.09
CA PRO A 126 10.07 16.99 4.33
C PRO A 126 8.87 17.93 4.17
N LEU A 127 9.04 19.04 3.44
CA LEU A 127 7.97 20.02 3.17
C LEU A 127 6.76 19.37 2.49
N ILE A 128 6.99 18.51 1.49
CA ILE A 128 5.91 17.76 0.84
C ILE A 128 5.26 16.79 1.82
N LYS A 129 6.02 16.10 2.67
CA LYS A 129 5.46 15.18 3.67
C LYS A 129 4.53 15.90 4.66
N GLU A 130 4.85 17.10 5.12
CA GLU A 130 3.98 17.88 6.00
C GLU A 130 2.63 18.23 5.34
N VAL A 131 2.62 18.51 4.03
CA VAL A 131 1.41 18.76 3.25
C VAL A 131 0.59 17.47 3.08
N LEU A 132 1.26 16.35 2.82
CA LEU A 132 0.63 15.04 2.70
C LEU A 132 0.11 14.50 4.04
N ASP A 133 0.77 14.82 5.16
CA ASP A 133 0.29 14.56 6.53
C ASP A 133 -1.09 15.21 6.76
N LYS A 134 -1.27 16.47 6.35
CA LYS A 134 -2.57 17.18 6.39
C LYS A 134 -3.60 16.56 5.41
N THR A 135 -3.16 16.23 4.20
CA THR A 135 -4.03 15.74 3.11
C THR A 135 -4.61 14.35 3.41
N PHE A 136 -3.82 13.45 4.00
CA PHE A 136 -4.18 12.05 4.23
C PHE A 136 -4.63 11.73 5.66
N VAL A 137 -5.07 12.73 6.43
CA VAL A 137 -5.64 12.51 7.77
C VAL A 137 -6.79 11.49 7.70
N GLY A 138 -6.67 10.42 8.48
CA GLY A 138 -7.67 9.35 8.56
C GLY A 138 -7.67 8.36 7.39
N TYR A 139 -6.82 8.53 6.37
CA TYR A 139 -6.75 7.60 5.25
C TYR A 139 -6.18 6.24 5.70
N ARG A 140 -6.90 5.16 5.45
CA ARG A 140 -6.55 3.85 6.02
C ARG A 140 -5.51 3.13 5.15
N GLY A 141 -4.43 2.68 5.77
CA GLY A 141 -3.38 1.88 5.11
C GLY A 141 -2.19 2.69 4.60
N LEU A 142 -2.26 4.03 4.66
CA LEU A 142 -1.12 4.92 4.40
C LEU A 142 -0.48 5.37 5.73
N SER A 143 0.85 5.49 5.74
CA SER A 143 1.60 6.13 6.83
C SER A 143 2.65 7.04 6.23
N THR A 144 2.37 8.33 6.24
CA THR A 144 3.17 9.42 5.67
C THR A 144 4.50 9.64 6.41
N LYS A 145 4.59 9.20 7.67
CA LYS A 145 5.81 9.23 8.51
C LYS A 145 6.90 8.26 8.04
N LEU A 146 6.58 7.32 7.13
CA LEU A 146 7.57 6.39 6.60
C LEU A 146 8.53 7.11 5.64
N THR A 147 9.83 6.86 5.81
CA THR A 147 10.86 7.30 4.86
C THR A 147 11.57 6.06 4.32
N PRO A 148 11.60 5.83 2.99
CA PRO A 148 10.95 6.62 1.92
C PRO A 148 9.42 6.44 1.87
N LEU A 149 8.69 7.53 1.63
CA LEU A 149 7.26 7.52 1.36
C LEU A 149 7.06 7.20 -0.13
N LYS A 150 6.43 6.07 -0.46
CA LYS A 150 6.29 5.58 -1.84
C LYS A 150 4.83 5.42 -2.23
N PHE A 151 4.48 5.96 -3.40
CA PHE A 151 3.17 5.78 -4.04
C PHE A 151 3.35 5.04 -5.37
N LYS A 152 2.32 4.32 -5.81
CA LYS A 152 2.34 3.53 -7.06
C LYS A 152 1.13 3.84 -7.92
N ALA A 153 1.25 3.68 -9.23
CA ALA A 153 0.12 3.73 -10.14
C ALA A 153 -0.95 2.68 -9.77
N PRO A 154 -2.27 2.99 -9.89
CA PRO A 154 -2.82 4.21 -10.50
C PRO A 154 -3.01 5.39 -9.52
N PHE A 155 -2.27 5.42 -8.40
CA PHE A 155 -2.23 6.52 -7.43
C PHE A 155 -3.57 6.72 -6.69
N ASP A 156 -4.17 5.61 -6.27
CA ASP A 156 -5.46 5.51 -5.58
C ASP A 156 -5.63 6.58 -4.50
N GLU A 157 -4.61 6.79 -3.66
CA GLU A 157 -4.66 7.73 -2.54
C GLU A 157 -4.88 9.16 -3.03
N PHE A 158 -4.17 9.57 -4.08
CA PHE A 158 -4.28 10.90 -4.66
C PHE A 158 -5.61 11.13 -5.38
N VAL A 159 -6.20 10.09 -6.00
CA VAL A 159 -7.53 10.20 -6.60
C VAL A 159 -8.62 10.37 -5.52
N HIS A 160 -8.55 9.60 -4.43
CA HIS A 160 -9.50 9.73 -3.31
C HIS A 160 -9.39 11.06 -2.53
N ARG A 161 -8.22 11.70 -2.53
CA ARG A 161 -7.93 12.93 -1.78
C ARG A 161 -7.52 14.11 -2.66
N TRP A 162 -7.93 14.11 -3.92
CA TRP A 162 -7.51 15.15 -4.88
C TRP A 162 -7.94 16.56 -4.45
N ASP A 163 -9.16 16.70 -3.95
CA ASP A 163 -9.70 18.00 -3.53
C ASP A 163 -9.00 18.50 -2.26
N GLN A 164 -8.71 17.61 -1.31
CA GLN A 164 -7.95 17.91 -0.10
C GLN A 164 -6.48 18.28 -0.41
N LEU A 165 -5.86 17.65 -1.42
CA LEU A 165 -4.53 18.01 -1.88
C LEU A 165 -4.53 19.44 -2.48
N ASN A 166 -5.54 19.77 -3.29
CA ASN A 166 -5.68 21.10 -3.87
C ASN A 166 -5.97 22.16 -2.80
N GLU A 167 -6.80 21.85 -1.82
CA GLU A 167 -7.08 22.72 -0.69
C GLU A 167 -5.81 22.97 0.14
N ALA A 168 -5.09 21.92 0.55
CA ALA A 168 -3.83 22.02 1.30
C ALA A 168 -2.79 22.85 0.53
N ALA A 169 -2.64 22.60 -0.77
CA ALA A 169 -1.75 23.37 -1.64
C ALA A 169 -2.12 24.86 -1.77
N SER A 170 -3.39 25.22 -1.57
CA SER A 170 -3.85 26.62 -1.57
C SER A 170 -3.71 27.33 -0.22
N GLN A 171 -3.69 26.57 0.88
CA GLN A 171 -3.62 27.11 2.26
C GLN A 171 -2.20 27.46 2.69
N ASP A 172 -1.17 26.79 2.18
CA ASP A 172 0.22 27.04 2.56
C ASP A 172 0.73 28.36 1.97
N THR A 173 1.26 29.23 2.84
CA THR A 173 1.71 30.58 2.47
C THR A 173 3.14 30.65 1.97
N ASP A 174 3.97 29.64 2.28
CA ASP A 174 5.40 29.61 1.93
C ASP A 174 5.62 29.27 0.46
N GLU A 175 6.31 30.16 -0.26
CA GLU A 175 6.66 30.00 -1.67
C GLU A 175 7.57 28.79 -1.94
N VAL A 176 8.42 28.38 -1.00
CA VAL A 176 9.27 27.18 -1.14
C VAL A 176 8.41 25.93 -1.09
N VAL A 177 7.45 25.87 -0.15
CA VAL A 177 6.48 24.78 -0.05
C VAL A 177 5.64 24.70 -1.32
N LYS A 178 5.12 25.83 -1.82
CA LYS A 178 4.37 25.89 -3.10
C LYS A 178 5.20 25.38 -4.28
N GLN A 179 6.47 25.74 -4.41
CA GLN A 179 7.35 25.22 -5.46
C GLN A 179 7.51 23.69 -5.37
N HIS A 180 7.71 23.16 -4.16
CA HIS A 180 7.84 21.72 -3.94
C HIS A 180 6.53 20.96 -4.23
N ILE A 181 5.36 21.51 -3.89
CA ILE A 181 4.06 20.95 -4.26
C ILE A 181 3.82 21.05 -5.77
N ALA A 182 4.17 22.17 -6.40
CA ALA A 182 4.01 22.35 -7.85
C ALA A 182 4.85 21.34 -8.65
N LEU A 183 6.03 20.96 -8.16
CA LEU A 183 6.83 19.86 -8.73
C LEU A 183 6.12 18.50 -8.60
N LEU A 184 5.51 18.20 -7.45
CA LEU A 184 4.73 16.96 -7.28
C LEU A 184 3.53 16.94 -8.22
N ARG A 185 2.80 18.05 -8.32
CA ARG A 185 1.67 18.22 -9.22
C ARG A 185 2.05 18.13 -10.70
N GLY A 186 3.18 18.71 -11.11
CA GLY A 186 3.69 18.54 -12.48
C GLY A 186 3.94 17.08 -12.89
N VAL A 187 4.13 16.18 -11.92
CA VAL A 187 4.25 14.73 -12.14
C VAL A 187 2.90 14.00 -12.01
N LEU A 188 2.05 14.40 -11.06
CA LEU A 188 0.75 13.75 -10.79
C LEU A 188 -0.36 14.20 -11.75
N ASP A 189 -0.54 15.49 -11.98
CA ASP A 189 -1.62 16.07 -12.77
C ASP A 189 -1.84 15.35 -14.12
N PRO A 190 -0.82 15.04 -14.97
CA PRO A 190 -1.06 14.35 -16.25
C PRO A 190 -1.56 12.91 -16.16
N GLU A 191 -1.33 12.22 -15.03
CA GLU A 191 -1.69 10.80 -14.84
C GLU A 191 -2.97 10.67 -13.97
N VAL A 192 -3.10 11.53 -12.96
CA VAL A 192 -4.15 11.49 -11.93
C VAL A 192 -5.37 12.31 -12.32
N LEU A 193 -5.21 13.50 -12.92
CA LEU A 193 -6.33 14.37 -13.25
C LEU A 193 -7.34 13.72 -14.22
N PRO A 194 -6.93 13.01 -15.29
CA PRO A 194 -7.89 12.31 -16.16
C PRO A 194 -8.68 11.20 -15.44
N LEU A 195 -8.07 10.55 -14.43
CA LEU A 195 -8.74 9.54 -13.60
C LEU A 195 -9.75 10.20 -12.65
N VAL A 196 -9.38 11.31 -12.01
CA VAL A 196 -10.27 12.10 -11.15
C VAL A 196 -11.46 12.65 -11.95
N GLU A 197 -11.23 13.20 -13.14
CA GLU A 197 -12.30 13.73 -13.99
C GLU A 197 -13.24 12.62 -14.49
N ARG A 198 -12.70 11.48 -14.95
CA ARG A 198 -13.51 10.30 -15.36
C ARG A 198 -14.36 9.78 -14.21
N THR A 199 -13.75 9.53 -13.05
CA THR A 199 -14.43 8.98 -11.88
C THR A 199 -15.47 9.96 -11.33
N ARG A 200 -15.13 11.25 -11.20
CA ARG A 200 -16.08 12.30 -10.79
C ARG A 200 -17.27 12.42 -11.75
N ASN A 201 -17.05 12.34 -13.06
CA ASN A 201 -18.13 12.39 -14.05
C ASN A 201 -19.10 11.20 -13.91
N LEU A 202 -18.58 9.99 -13.77
CA LEU A 202 -19.41 8.79 -13.53
C LEU A 202 -20.19 8.93 -12.22
N ILE A 203 -19.48 9.23 -11.13
CA ILE A 203 -20.01 9.33 -9.78
C ILE A 203 -21.08 10.42 -9.71
N SER A 204 -20.88 11.61 -10.29
CA SER A 204 -21.88 12.70 -10.27
C SER A 204 -23.19 12.35 -10.98
N ASN A 205 -23.16 11.41 -11.93
CA ASN A 205 -24.34 10.87 -12.60
C ASN A 205 -24.96 9.65 -11.88
N GLY A 206 -24.42 9.26 -10.72
CA GLY A 206 -24.85 8.08 -9.96
C GLY A 206 -24.46 6.74 -10.61
N LEU A 207 -23.53 6.76 -11.56
CA LEU A 207 -23.08 5.60 -12.33
C LEU A 207 -21.65 5.22 -11.95
N ILE A 208 -21.26 3.98 -12.22
CA ILE A 208 -19.88 3.53 -12.09
C ILE A 208 -19.53 2.48 -13.16
N ALA A 209 -18.31 2.54 -13.68
CA ALA A 209 -17.75 1.52 -14.57
C ALA A 209 -16.97 0.49 -13.74
N TYR A 210 -16.87 -0.75 -14.22
CA TYR A 210 -16.24 -1.83 -13.46
C TYR A 210 -14.77 -1.55 -13.11
N ASP A 211 -13.99 -1.01 -14.05
CA ASP A 211 -12.58 -0.66 -13.84
C ASP A 211 -12.36 0.56 -12.93
N ASP A 212 -13.41 1.35 -12.67
CA ASP A 212 -13.38 2.54 -11.79
C ASP A 212 -13.91 2.24 -10.37
N LEU A 213 -14.32 1.00 -10.07
CA LEU A 213 -14.87 0.64 -8.76
C LEU A 213 -13.94 0.97 -7.59
N TRP A 214 -12.62 0.91 -7.77
CA TRP A 214 -11.65 1.22 -6.71
C TRP A 214 -11.81 2.65 -6.19
N ALA A 215 -12.07 3.63 -7.06
CA ALA A 215 -12.24 5.04 -6.72
C ALA A 215 -13.53 5.32 -5.91
N LEU A 216 -14.50 4.41 -5.97
CA LEU A 216 -15.76 4.50 -5.22
C LEU A 216 -15.64 3.95 -3.78
N TYR A 217 -14.71 3.01 -3.54
CA TYR A 217 -14.54 2.31 -2.25
C TYR A 217 -13.26 2.73 -1.54
N GLU A 218 -13.19 4.01 -1.16
CA GLU A 218 -12.07 4.57 -0.42
C GLU A 218 -11.83 3.83 0.92
N PRO A 219 -10.58 3.41 1.21
CA PRO A 219 -10.16 2.86 2.50
C PRO A 219 -10.47 3.76 3.71
N GLY A 220 -11.19 3.22 4.70
CA GLY A 220 -11.63 3.96 5.89
C GLY A 220 -13.05 4.51 5.82
N THR A 221 -13.70 4.46 4.65
CA THR A 221 -15.13 4.80 4.53
C THR A 221 -16.03 3.65 4.99
N PHE A 222 -17.30 3.97 5.29
CA PHE A 222 -18.32 2.96 5.56
C PHE A 222 -19.05 2.58 4.27
N ALA A 223 -19.18 1.28 4.03
CA ALA A 223 -20.05 0.69 3.03
C ALA A 223 -21.26 0.01 3.71
N TYR A 224 -22.37 -0.06 3.01
CA TYR A 224 -23.64 -0.65 3.42
C TYR A 224 -23.97 -1.86 2.53
N SER A 225 -24.51 -2.92 3.12
CA SER A 225 -25.18 -3.99 2.40
C SER A 225 -26.34 -4.55 3.25
N ARG A 226 -27.25 -5.28 2.62
CA ARG A 226 -28.36 -5.96 3.29
C ARG A 226 -28.17 -7.48 3.19
N GLU A 227 -27.62 -8.08 4.23
CA GLU A 227 -27.42 -9.53 4.33
C GLU A 227 -28.58 -10.15 5.12
N HIS A 228 -29.20 -11.21 4.60
CA HIS A 228 -30.33 -11.90 5.25
C HIS A 228 -31.49 -10.95 5.66
N ASN A 229 -31.81 -9.97 4.80
CA ASN A 229 -32.76 -8.88 5.06
C ASN A 229 -32.42 -7.94 6.23
N MET A 230 -31.22 -8.06 6.81
CA MET A 230 -30.73 -7.19 7.87
C MET A 230 -29.75 -6.16 7.31
N ASP A 231 -30.02 -4.88 7.58
CA ASP A 231 -29.08 -3.80 7.33
C ASP A 231 -27.74 -4.09 8.03
N ARG A 232 -26.62 -3.96 7.31
CA ARG A 232 -25.25 -4.10 7.84
C ARG A 232 -24.35 -3.00 7.28
N ALA A 233 -23.41 -2.54 8.10
CA ALA A 233 -22.36 -1.60 7.70
C ALA A 233 -20.98 -2.24 7.88
N PHE A 234 -20.08 -1.88 6.98
CA PHE A 234 -18.73 -2.43 6.87
C PHE A 234 -17.73 -1.28 6.73
N LEU A 235 -16.66 -1.28 7.51
CA LEU A 235 -15.55 -0.33 7.36
C LEU A 235 -14.60 -0.83 6.27
N VAL A 236 -14.56 -0.15 5.14
CA VAL A 236 -13.68 -0.51 4.00
C VAL A 236 -12.22 -0.50 4.46
N GLY A 237 -11.49 -1.56 4.08
CA GLY A 237 -10.09 -1.76 4.44
C GLY A 237 -9.19 -1.71 3.21
N GLN A 238 -9.35 -2.67 2.32
CA GLN A 238 -8.56 -2.78 1.09
C GLN A 238 -9.43 -3.29 -0.05
N THR A 239 -9.19 -2.79 -1.25
CA THR A 239 -9.83 -3.20 -2.49
C THR A 239 -8.82 -3.89 -3.40
N SER A 240 -9.27 -4.83 -4.24
CA SER A 240 -8.42 -5.46 -5.27
C SER A 240 -9.24 -6.07 -6.39
N PHE A 241 -8.70 -6.06 -7.61
CA PHE A 241 -9.20 -6.87 -8.72
C PHE A 241 -8.55 -8.26 -8.65
N VAL A 242 -9.36 -9.31 -8.73
CA VAL A 242 -8.93 -10.71 -8.61
C VAL A 242 -9.60 -11.55 -9.70
N GLY A 243 -8.88 -12.55 -10.23
CA GLY A 243 -9.38 -13.43 -11.30
C GLY A 243 -9.06 -12.92 -12.69
N ALA A 244 -9.12 -13.82 -13.67
CA ALA A 244 -8.85 -13.55 -15.08
C ALA A 244 -10.14 -13.57 -15.90
N GLU A 245 -10.14 -12.83 -17.02
CA GLU A 245 -11.17 -12.86 -18.06
C GLU A 245 -12.60 -12.75 -17.48
N GLU A 246 -13.48 -13.71 -17.80
CA GLU A 246 -14.89 -13.71 -17.37
C GLU A 246 -15.10 -13.96 -15.86
N LEU A 247 -14.07 -14.43 -15.16
CA LEU A 247 -14.08 -14.64 -13.71
C LEU A 247 -13.50 -13.47 -12.92
N ARG A 248 -13.14 -12.36 -13.59
CA ARG A 248 -12.64 -11.14 -12.93
C ARG A 248 -13.71 -10.60 -11.96
N CYS A 249 -13.30 -10.41 -10.71
CA CYS A 249 -14.11 -9.91 -9.61
C CYS A 249 -13.37 -8.79 -8.88
N PHE A 250 -14.09 -7.74 -8.49
CA PHE A 250 -13.62 -6.72 -7.59
C PHE A 250 -13.94 -7.14 -6.15
N VAL A 251 -12.92 -7.25 -5.31
CA VAL A 251 -13.01 -7.76 -3.94
C VAL A 251 -12.79 -6.63 -2.96
N ILE A 252 -13.80 -6.38 -2.11
CA ILE A 252 -13.76 -5.39 -1.03
C ILE A 252 -13.51 -6.16 0.27
N HIS A 253 -12.33 -5.96 0.85
CA HIS A 253 -11.99 -6.41 2.19
C HIS A 253 -12.42 -5.33 3.18
N ALA A 254 -13.36 -5.66 4.06
CA ALA A 254 -13.92 -4.71 5.02
C ALA A 254 -14.05 -5.35 6.40
N LEU A 255 -14.09 -4.51 7.44
CA LEU A 255 -14.35 -4.95 8.81
C LEU A 255 -15.82 -4.73 9.18
N HIS A 256 -16.38 -5.65 9.94
CA HIS A 256 -17.65 -5.45 10.65
C HIS A 256 -17.51 -5.96 12.08
N VAL A 257 -18.45 -5.59 12.95
CA VAL A 257 -18.51 -6.13 14.31
C VAL A 257 -19.27 -7.46 14.25
N ASP A 258 -18.70 -8.50 14.84
CA ASP A 258 -19.33 -9.81 15.04
C ASP A 258 -19.16 -10.27 16.51
N SER A 259 -19.85 -11.33 16.92
CA SER A 259 -19.76 -11.90 18.27
C SER A 259 -19.98 -13.41 18.26
N ASP A 260 -19.18 -14.13 19.04
CA ASP A 260 -19.35 -15.56 19.32
C ASP A 260 -20.28 -15.85 20.53
N GLY A 261 -20.83 -14.80 21.14
CA GLY A 261 -21.66 -14.87 22.36
C GLY A 261 -20.89 -14.72 23.67
N GLN A 262 -19.55 -14.68 23.61
CA GLN A 262 -18.68 -14.34 24.75
C GLN A 262 -17.89 -13.06 24.48
N VAL A 263 -17.42 -12.85 23.26
CA VAL A 263 -16.58 -11.71 22.85
C VAL A 263 -17.15 -11.05 21.60
N CYS A 264 -17.55 -9.79 21.73
CA CYS A 264 -17.80 -8.90 20.58
C CYS A 264 -16.46 -8.36 20.04
N GLY A 265 -16.21 -8.50 18.75
CA GLY A 265 -14.95 -8.09 18.12
C GLY A 265 -15.11 -7.70 16.65
N THR A 266 -14.02 -7.27 16.00
CA THR A 266 -14.03 -6.92 14.57
C THR A 266 -13.60 -8.10 13.70
N VAL A 267 -14.43 -8.48 12.73
CA VAL A 267 -14.17 -9.57 11.79
C VAL A 267 -14.07 -9.05 10.35
N THR A 268 -13.09 -9.57 9.60
CA THR A 268 -12.88 -9.24 8.19
C THR A 268 -13.85 -10.01 7.29
N SER A 269 -14.75 -9.30 6.60
CA SER A 269 -15.57 -9.83 5.51
C SER A 269 -14.92 -9.59 4.15
N ARG A 270 -15.41 -10.30 3.12
CA ARG A 270 -14.97 -10.14 1.71
C ARG A 270 -16.19 -10.08 0.80
N SER A 271 -16.61 -8.89 0.43
CA SER A 271 -17.65 -8.67 -0.57
C SER A 271 -17.05 -8.78 -1.98
N ARG A 272 -17.81 -9.31 -2.93
CA ARG A 272 -17.37 -9.48 -4.32
C ARG A 272 -18.39 -8.88 -5.28
N ILE A 273 -17.91 -7.99 -6.15
CA ILE A 273 -18.65 -7.48 -7.31
C ILE A 273 -18.08 -8.20 -8.54
N ARG A 274 -18.92 -8.85 -9.34
CA ARG A 274 -18.49 -9.51 -10.57
C ARG A 274 -18.22 -8.47 -11.66
N ALA A 275 -17.34 -8.78 -12.61
CA ALA A 275 -17.20 -7.99 -13.82
C ALA A 275 -18.55 -7.78 -14.52
N PHE A 276 -18.82 -6.54 -14.90
CA PHE A 276 -19.97 -6.13 -15.69
C PHE A 276 -19.50 -5.26 -16.86
N LYS A 277 -20.27 -5.24 -17.95
CA LYS A 277 -19.97 -4.43 -19.15
C LYS A 277 -20.74 -3.12 -19.09
N GLY A 278 -20.11 -2.03 -19.52
CA GLY A 278 -20.70 -0.69 -19.48
C GLY A 278 -20.72 -0.09 -18.07
N THR A 279 -21.62 0.86 -17.86
CA THR A 279 -21.85 1.54 -16.58
C THR A 279 -23.10 1.01 -15.90
N VAL A 280 -23.07 0.92 -14.56
CA VAL A 280 -24.18 0.47 -13.72
C VAL A 280 -24.44 1.51 -12.64
N ALA A 281 -25.69 1.67 -12.19
CA ALA A 281 -26.00 2.58 -11.09
C ALA A 281 -25.29 2.15 -9.80
N ILE A 282 -24.76 3.12 -9.06
CA ILE A 282 -24.06 2.88 -7.78
C ILE A 282 -25.00 2.19 -6.78
N LEU A 283 -26.29 2.56 -6.77
CA LEU A 283 -27.28 2.04 -5.83
C LEU A 283 -27.76 0.60 -6.13
N ASP A 284 -27.53 0.09 -7.34
CA ASP A 284 -27.89 -1.28 -7.74
C ASP A 284 -26.81 -2.31 -7.34
N GLN A 285 -25.65 -1.85 -6.85
CA GLN A 285 -24.58 -2.73 -6.39
C GLN A 285 -24.96 -3.46 -5.09
N SER A 286 -24.50 -4.69 -4.93
CA SER A 286 -24.81 -5.53 -3.74
C SER A 286 -24.26 -4.98 -2.42
N ILE A 287 -23.25 -4.11 -2.53
CA ILE A 287 -22.66 -3.29 -1.48
C ILE A 287 -22.54 -1.89 -2.07
N VAL A 288 -22.77 -0.84 -1.28
CA VAL A 288 -22.74 0.56 -1.72
C VAL A 288 -22.05 1.41 -0.65
N PRO A 289 -21.34 2.50 -0.96
CA PRO A 289 -20.84 3.39 0.08
C PRO A 289 -22.01 3.98 0.88
N LEU A 290 -21.94 3.97 2.22
CA LEU A 290 -23.06 4.33 3.09
C LEU A 290 -23.53 5.77 2.85
N HIS A 291 -22.60 6.68 2.52
CA HIS A 291 -22.90 8.09 2.26
C HIS A 291 -23.76 8.33 0.99
N TRP A 292 -23.91 7.33 0.12
CA TRP A 292 -24.79 7.38 -1.06
C TRP A 292 -26.26 7.10 -0.73
N LYS A 293 -26.55 6.57 0.46
CA LYS A 293 -27.94 6.27 0.86
C LYS A 293 -28.61 7.56 1.35
N PRO A 294 -29.81 7.92 0.84
CA PRO A 294 -30.54 9.08 1.37
C PRO A 294 -30.89 8.91 2.86
N ASP A 295 -31.08 7.66 3.30
CA ASP A 295 -31.32 7.27 4.69
C ASP A 295 -30.04 6.95 5.48
N ALA A 296 -28.85 7.41 5.06
CA ALA A 296 -27.56 7.09 5.69
C ALA A 296 -27.50 7.40 7.19
N ALA A 297 -28.05 8.54 7.61
CA ALA A 297 -28.10 8.94 9.01
C ALA A 297 -29.00 8.02 9.85
N ASP A 298 -30.17 7.66 9.31
CA ASP A 298 -31.12 6.75 9.96
C ASP A 298 -30.59 5.33 10.01
N ILE A 299 -30.00 4.81 8.92
CA ILE A 299 -29.28 3.53 8.90
C ILE A 299 -28.23 3.53 10.02
N ARG A 300 -27.38 4.55 10.10
CA ARG A 300 -26.33 4.66 11.13
C ARG A 300 -26.93 4.65 12.54
N SER A 301 -28.00 5.41 12.78
CA SER A 301 -28.69 5.46 14.07
C SER A 301 -29.28 4.09 14.45
N ARG A 302 -30.03 3.45 13.54
CA ARG A 302 -30.60 2.10 13.73
C ARG A 302 -29.51 1.07 14.03
N LEU A 303 -28.41 1.08 13.27
CA LEU A 303 -27.30 0.14 13.45
C LEU A 303 -26.58 0.32 14.79
N ILE A 304 -26.37 1.56 15.25
CA ILE A 304 -25.74 1.84 16.54
C ILE A 304 -26.65 1.39 17.70
N SER A 305 -27.94 1.72 17.64
CA SER A 305 -28.91 1.31 18.67
C SER A 305 -29.03 -0.21 18.76
N ARG A 306 -29.21 -0.89 17.62
CA ARG A 306 -29.22 -2.36 17.52
C ARG A 306 -27.89 -2.98 18.00
N GLY A 307 -26.76 -2.33 17.72
CA GLY A 307 -25.44 -2.78 18.17
C GLY A 307 -25.28 -2.72 19.69
N LYS A 308 -25.77 -1.66 20.34
CA LYS A 308 -25.78 -1.51 21.81
C LYS A 308 -26.69 -2.54 22.47
N GLU A 309 -27.90 -2.72 21.93
CA GLU A 309 -28.84 -3.75 22.38
C GLU A 309 -28.22 -5.14 22.25
N TRP A 310 -27.64 -5.45 21.09
CA TRP A 310 -26.97 -6.73 20.85
C TRP A 310 -25.79 -6.98 21.80
N GLN A 311 -24.99 -5.94 22.09
CA GLN A 311 -23.91 -6.01 23.07
C GLN A 311 -24.43 -6.32 24.49
N SER A 312 -25.65 -5.91 24.85
CA SER A 312 -26.23 -6.20 26.17
C SER A 312 -26.57 -7.68 26.37
N PHE A 313 -26.79 -8.43 25.28
CA PHE A 313 -26.97 -9.89 25.30
C PHE A 313 -25.66 -10.68 25.35
N ASN A 314 -24.49 -10.03 25.42
CA ASN A 314 -23.23 -10.75 25.55
C ASN A 314 -23.13 -11.44 26.93
N GLY A 315 -22.65 -12.68 26.96
CA GLY A 315 -22.65 -13.53 28.15
C GLY A 315 -23.87 -14.47 28.25
N ALA A 316 -24.00 -15.17 29.38
CA ALA A 316 -25.03 -16.20 29.56
C ALA A 316 -26.34 -15.60 30.11
N HIS A 317 -27.39 -15.61 29.28
CA HIS A 317 -28.74 -15.16 29.63
C HIS A 317 -29.75 -16.30 29.43
N HIS A 318 -30.58 -16.58 30.43
CA HIS A 318 -31.68 -17.54 30.29
C HIS A 318 -32.95 -16.82 29.85
N MET A 319 -33.32 -16.94 28.58
CA MET A 319 -34.44 -16.24 27.96
C MET A 319 -35.35 -17.20 27.20
N SER A 320 -36.66 -16.98 27.27
CA SER A 320 -37.64 -17.64 26.41
C SER A 320 -37.90 -16.80 25.16
N TYR A 321 -37.95 -17.45 23.99
CA TYR A 321 -38.28 -16.80 22.72
C TYR A 321 -39.43 -17.53 22.04
N THR A 322 -40.44 -16.79 21.61
CA THR A 322 -41.56 -17.31 20.83
C THR A 322 -41.51 -16.70 19.44
N GLY A 323 -41.25 -17.50 18.40
CA GLY A 323 -41.19 -17.00 17.04
C GLY A 323 -40.46 -17.91 16.06
N ILE A 324 -40.10 -17.33 14.91
CA ILE A 324 -39.37 -18.00 13.83
C ILE A 324 -37.88 -17.73 13.99
N TYR A 325 -37.07 -18.78 14.04
CA TYR A 325 -35.62 -18.67 13.92
C TYR A 325 -35.14 -19.19 12.56
N LEU A 326 -34.00 -18.67 12.10
CA LEU A 326 -33.33 -19.15 10.90
C LEU A 326 -32.23 -20.13 11.31
N ARG A 327 -32.45 -21.42 11.10
CA ARG A 327 -31.39 -22.42 11.30
C ARG A 327 -30.33 -22.27 10.18
N PRO A 328 -29.05 -22.02 10.50
CA PRO A 328 -28.00 -21.93 9.49
C PRO A 328 -27.61 -23.33 9.01
N VAL A 329 -28.22 -23.81 7.93
CA VAL A 329 -27.84 -25.08 7.30
C VAL A 329 -26.67 -24.84 6.34
N LYS A 330 -25.54 -25.52 6.55
CA LYS A 330 -24.42 -25.49 5.61
C LYS A 330 -24.68 -26.48 4.46
N PRO A 331 -24.57 -26.08 3.17
CA PRO A 331 -24.32 -24.74 2.63
C PRO A 331 -25.55 -24.08 1.94
N LYS A 332 -25.70 -22.77 2.17
CA LYS A 332 -26.50 -21.79 1.40
C LYS A 332 -28.04 -21.79 1.49
N LEU A 333 -28.68 -22.64 2.28
CA LEU A 333 -30.13 -22.55 2.52
C LEU A 333 -30.43 -22.32 4.00
N SER A 334 -31.09 -21.21 4.33
CA SER A 334 -31.66 -20.98 5.66
C SER A 334 -33.11 -21.46 5.66
N VAL A 335 -33.41 -22.47 6.47
CA VAL A 335 -34.80 -22.93 6.67
C VAL A 335 -35.43 -22.08 7.78
N LYS A 336 -36.64 -21.58 7.54
CA LYS A 336 -37.47 -20.98 8.60
C LYS A 336 -38.04 -22.11 9.44
N GLU A 337 -37.67 -22.16 10.70
CA GLU A 337 -38.23 -23.12 11.66
C GLU A 337 -38.94 -22.37 12.78
N TYR A 338 -40.03 -22.97 13.27
CA TYR A 338 -40.84 -22.39 14.34
C TYR A 338 -40.52 -23.09 15.65
N VAL A 339 -40.15 -22.33 16.68
CA VAL A 339 -39.96 -22.88 18.03
C VAL A 339 -41.29 -22.76 18.77
N MET A 340 -41.88 -23.91 19.08
CA MET A 340 -42.97 -24.04 20.05
C MET A 340 -42.37 -24.53 21.36
N HIS A 341 -42.75 -23.89 22.46
CA HIS A 341 -42.49 -24.35 23.83
C HIS A 341 -43.67 -25.15 24.36
#